data_AF-A0A8C2JJ62-F1
#
_entry.id   AF-A0A8C2JJ62-F1
#
_cell.length_a   1.000
_cell.length_b   1.000
_cell.length_c   1.000
_cell.angle_alpha   90.00
_cell.angle_beta   90.00
_cell.angle_gamma   90.00
#
_symmetry.space_group_name_H-M   'P 1'
#
loop_
_entity.id
_entity.type
_entity.pdbx_description
1 polymer ?
#
loop_
_entity_poly.entity_id
_entity_poly.type
_entity_poly.pdbx_seq_one_letter_code
_entity_poly.pdbx_strand_id
1 'polypeptide(L)'
;MKFLCKDFWSTIFRKQIDNLRTNHQGTYVLQDNKFALLTQFSNGKQYLEEAPKYLAFSCGLIRGALSNLGLESVVTAEVSLMPSC
;
A
#
# COMPACT_ATOMS: atom_id res chain seq x y z
N MET A 1 -5.68 7.80 9.29
CA MET A 1 -5.85 6.90 8.11
C MET A 1 -6.64 7.47 6.95
N LYS A 2 -7.78 8.15 7.13
CA LYS A 2 -8.57 8.70 6.00
C LYS A 2 -7.74 9.58 5.03
N PHE A 3 -6.88 10.45 5.58
CA PHE A 3 -5.92 11.25 4.81
C PHE A 3 -5.01 10.38 3.93
N LEU A 4 -4.46 9.29 4.47
CA LEU A 4 -3.61 8.39 3.70
C LEU A 4 -4.37 7.75 2.53
N CYS A 5 -5.56 7.21 2.81
CA CYS A 5 -6.36 6.50 1.81
C CYS A 5 -6.91 7.40 0.71
N LYS A 6 -7.22 8.67 1.02
CA LYS A 6 -7.91 9.58 0.11
C LYS A 6 -7.00 10.61 -0.52
N ASP A 7 -6.23 11.34 0.27
CA ASP A 7 -5.47 12.49 -0.20
C ASP A 7 -4.05 12.08 -0.60
N PHE A 8 -3.33 11.41 0.31
CA PHE A 8 -1.94 11.01 0.10
C PHE A 8 -1.81 10.01 -1.05
N TRP A 9 -2.58 8.92 -1.01
CA TRP A 9 -2.54 7.88 -2.05
C TRP A 9 -2.97 8.43 -3.41
N SER A 10 -4.02 9.25 -3.47
CA SER A 10 -4.48 9.86 -4.72
C SER A 10 -3.47 10.85 -5.30
N THR A 11 -2.71 11.55 -4.45
CA THR A 11 -1.68 12.46 -4.93
C THR A 11 -0.55 11.71 -5.62
N ILE A 12 -0.14 10.56 -5.08
CA ILE A 12 1.00 9.77 -5.57
C ILE A 12 0.61 8.85 -6.73
N PHE A 13 -0.47 8.08 -6.56
CA PHE A 13 -0.86 7.02 -7.48
C PHE A 13 -2.12 7.32 -8.29
N ARG A 14 -2.67 8.55 -8.17
CA ARG A 14 -3.85 9.02 -8.93
C ARG A 14 -5.11 8.16 -8.69
N LYS A 15 -5.17 7.46 -7.56
CA LYS A 15 -6.34 6.70 -7.09
C LYS A 15 -6.44 6.69 -5.57
N GLN A 16 -7.64 6.45 -5.06
CA GLN A 16 -7.86 6.17 -3.63
C GLN A 16 -7.57 4.70 -3.31
N ILE A 17 -7.28 4.40 -2.05
CA ILE A 17 -7.22 3.03 -1.53
C ILE A 17 -8.60 2.37 -1.65
N ASP A 18 -8.63 1.13 -2.12
CA ASP A 18 -9.88 0.41 -2.40
C ASP A 18 -10.56 -0.10 -1.12
N ASN A 19 -9.78 -0.59 -0.14
CA ASN A 19 -10.30 -1.08 1.13
C ASN A 19 -9.40 -0.68 2.29
N LEU A 20 -10.01 -0.23 3.38
CA LEU A 20 -9.34 0.03 4.66
C LEU A 20 -9.98 -0.85 5.73
N ARG A 21 -9.17 -1.71 6.35
CA ARG A 21 -9.57 -2.52 7.51
C ARG A 21 -8.76 -2.11 8.74
N THR A 22 -9.31 -2.33 9.92
CA THR A 22 -8.62 -2.14 11.20
C THR A 22 -9.10 -3.14 12.22
N ASN A 23 -8.24 -3.49 13.16
CA ASN A 23 -8.61 -4.25 14.35
C ASN A 23 -9.04 -3.36 15.53
N HIS A 24 -9.16 -2.03 15.33
CA HIS A 24 -9.44 -1.04 16.37
C HIS A 24 -8.40 -0.98 17.52
N GLN A 25 -7.25 -1.65 17.34
CA GLN A 25 -6.15 -1.70 18.31
C GLN A 25 -4.83 -1.20 17.70
N GLY A 26 -4.94 -0.31 16.70
CA GLY A 26 -3.77 0.33 16.07
C GLY A 26 -3.23 -0.39 14.84
N THR A 27 -3.76 -1.55 14.45
CA THR A 27 -3.41 -2.20 13.18
C THR A 27 -4.38 -1.79 12.08
N TYR A 28 -3.83 -1.41 10.93
CA TYR A 28 -4.58 -1.03 9.73
C TYR A 28 -4.08 -1.81 8.53
N VAL A 29 -5.01 -2.21 7.66
CA VAL A 29 -4.72 -2.88 6.39
C VAL A 29 -5.31 -2.04 5.28
N LEU A 30 -4.45 -1.59 4.36
CA LEU A 30 -4.83 -0.81 3.18
C LEU A 30 -4.68 -1.75 1.99
N GLN A 31 -5.74 -1.92 1.22
CA GLN A 31 -5.74 -2.80 0.04
C GLN A 31 -5.88 -1.96 -1.22
N ASP A 32 -5.00 -2.22 -2.19
CA ASP A 32 -5.07 -1.65 -3.53
C ASP A 32 -5.20 -2.81 -4.53
N ASN A 33 -6.36 -2.92 -5.19
CA ASN A 33 -6.69 -4.02 -6.09
C ASN A 33 -5.96 -3.95 -7.44
N LYS A 34 -5.46 -2.76 -7.80
CA LYS A 34 -4.84 -2.46 -9.09
C LYS A 34 -3.68 -1.51 -8.87
N PHE A 35 -2.70 -1.97 -8.09
CA PHE A 35 -1.63 -1.10 -7.68
C PHE A 35 -0.80 -0.71 -8.90
N ALA A 36 -0.60 0.60 -9.11
CA ALA A 36 -0.08 1.14 -10.36
C ALA A 36 1.28 0.55 -10.73
N LEU A 37 2.15 0.32 -9.73
CA LEU A 37 3.48 -0.25 -9.94
C LEU A 37 3.45 -1.73 -10.31
N LEU A 38 2.42 -2.48 -9.92
CA LEU A 38 2.31 -3.92 -10.21
C LEU A 38 1.49 -4.20 -11.48
N THR A 39 0.61 -3.27 -11.88
CA THR A 39 -0.28 -3.43 -13.04
C THR A 39 0.47 -3.65 -14.35
N GLN A 40 1.68 -3.10 -14.48
CA GLN A 40 2.52 -3.28 -15.68
C GLN A 40 3.41 -4.53 -15.62
N PHE A 41 3.47 -5.23 -14.47
CA PHE A 41 4.31 -6.42 -14.30
C PHE A 41 3.59 -7.70 -14.68
N SER A 42 2.41 -7.94 -14.10
CA SER A 42 1.67 -9.19 -14.29
C SER A 42 0.22 -9.08 -13.83
N ASN A 43 -0.63 -9.95 -14.37
CA ASN A 43 -1.98 -10.21 -13.89
C ASN A 43 -2.11 -11.64 -13.30
N GLY A 44 -1.01 -12.17 -12.76
CA GLY A 44 -0.94 -13.55 -12.26
C GLY A 44 0.09 -13.73 -11.16
N LYS A 45 0.65 -14.94 -11.09
CA LYS A 45 1.56 -15.35 -10.00
C LYS A 45 3.04 -15.37 -10.39
N GLN A 46 3.37 -15.02 -11.63
CA GLN A 46 4.69 -15.26 -12.23
C GLN A 46 5.84 -14.56 -11.50
N TYR A 47 5.59 -13.39 -10.88
CA TYR A 47 6.62 -12.57 -10.22
C TYR A 47 6.30 -12.30 -8.73
N LEU A 48 5.61 -13.22 -8.04
CA LEU A 48 5.22 -13.01 -6.64
C LEU A 48 6.44 -12.90 -5.71
N GLU A 49 7.55 -13.55 -6.04
CA GLU A 49 8.78 -13.46 -5.24
C GLU A 49 9.47 -12.09 -5.39
N GLU A 50 9.33 -11.45 -6.54
CA GLU A 50 9.90 -10.13 -6.82
C GLU A 50 8.97 -8.99 -6.43
N ALA A 51 7.65 -9.17 -6.50
CA ALA A 51 6.65 -8.12 -6.27
C ALA A 51 6.88 -7.32 -4.97
N PRO A 52 7.18 -7.94 -3.80
CA PRO A 52 7.43 -7.20 -2.56
C PRO A 52 8.61 -6.21 -2.65
N LYS A 53 9.61 -6.48 -3.48
CA LYS A 53 10.77 -5.59 -3.66
C LYS A 53 10.34 -4.24 -4.24
N TYR A 54 9.31 -4.23 -5.09
CA TYR A 54 8.74 -3.02 -5.69
C TYR A 54 7.80 -2.25 -4.75
N LEU A 55 7.42 -2.85 -3.62
CA LEU A 55 6.54 -2.21 -2.62
C LEU A 55 7.32 -1.54 -1.49
N ALA A 56 8.61 -1.83 -1.32
CA ALA A 56 9.45 -1.27 -0.26
C ALA A 56 9.41 0.27 -0.22
N PHE A 57 9.46 0.91 -1.39
CA PHE A 57 9.36 2.37 -1.49
C PHE A 57 8.00 2.89 -1.05
N SER A 58 6.91 2.24 -1.48
CA SER A 58 5.54 2.60 -1.07
C SER A 58 5.32 2.44 0.44
N CYS A 59 5.86 1.38 1.05
CA CYS A 59 5.87 1.22 2.50
C CYS A 59 6.61 2.37 3.20
N GLY A 60 7.78 2.75 2.66
CA GLY A 60 8.56 3.89 3.14
C GLY A 60 7.81 5.22 3.05
N LEU A 61 7.08 5.45 1.95
CA LEU A 61 6.24 6.64 1.78
C LEU A 61 5.14 6.74 2.84
N ILE A 62 4.41 5.65 3.08
CA ILE A 62 3.36 5.62 4.11
C ILE A 62 3.97 5.83 5.49
N ARG A 63 5.07 5.12 5.81
CA ARG A 63 5.77 5.24 7.09
C ARG A 63 6.28 6.67 7.33
N GLY A 64 6.89 7.28 6.32
CA GLY A 64 7.36 8.66 6.39
C GLY A 64 6.23 9.67 6.57
N ALA A 65 5.12 9.49 5.85
CA ALA A 65 3.93 10.33 6.01
C ALA A 65 3.33 10.22 7.43
N LEU A 66 3.26 9.01 7.99
CA LEU A 66 2.82 8.79 9.36
C LEU A 66 3.77 9.43 10.37
N SER A 67 5.08 9.25 10.19
CA SER A 67 6.10 9.88 11.05
C SER A 67 6.00 11.41 11.04
N ASN A 68 5.76 12.03 9.88
CA ASN A 68 5.55 13.47 9.77
C ASN A 68 4.25 13.96 10.43
N LEU A 69 3.29 13.06 10.68
CA LEU A 69 2.07 13.33 11.46
C LEU A 69 2.24 12.99 12.95
N GLY A 70 3.46 12.66 13.41
CA GLY A 70 3.73 12.26 14.79
C GLY A 70 3.30 10.84 15.14
N LEU A 71 3.08 9.98 14.14
CA LEU A 71 2.67 8.59 14.32
C LEU A 71 3.81 7.64 13.95
N GLU A 72 4.49 7.08 14.94
CA GLU A 72 5.44 5.99 14.71
C GLU A 72 4.69 4.72 14.32
N SER A 73 5.16 4.06 13.27
CA SER A 73 4.51 2.88 12.71
C SER A 73 5.50 1.98 11.97
N VAL A 74 5.12 0.71 11.88
CA VAL A 74 5.74 -0.27 10.98
C VAL A 74 4.77 -0.50 9.83
N VAL A 75 5.28 -0.44 8.60
CA VAL A 75 4.50 -0.67 7.38
C VAL A 75 5.13 -1.82 6.63
N THR A 76 4.35 -2.87 6.40
CA THR A 76 4.69 -4.04 5.58
C THR A 76 3.74 -4.11 4.39
N ALA A 77 4.12 -4.88 3.37
CA ALA A 77 3.26 -5.14 2.22
C ALA A 77 3.36 -6.61 1.81
N GLU A 78 2.26 -7.14 1.30
CA GLU A 78 2.15 -8.51 0.82
C GLU A 78 1.44 -8.53 -0.54
N VAL A 79 1.73 -9.55 -1.35
CA VAL A 79 1.10 -9.72 -2.67
C VAL A 79 0.68 -11.18 -2.79
N SER A 80 -0.63 -11.43 -2.77
CA SER A 80 -1.17 -12.77 -2.99
C SER A 80 -1.49 -13.05 -4.46
N LEU A 81 -1.85 -12.00 -5.20
CA LEU A 81 -2.18 -12.05 -6.62
C LEU A 81 -1.97 -10.67 -7.25
N MET A 82 -1.09 -10.57 -8.25
CA MET A 82 -0.90 -9.29 -8.94
C MET A 82 -2.10 -8.94 -9.84
N PRO A 83 -2.47 -7.65 -9.94
CA PRO A 83 -1.78 -6.48 -9.37
C PRO A 83 -2.27 -6.02 -7.98
N SER A 84 -2.99 -6.88 -7.25
CA SER A 84 -3.51 -6.56 -5.92
C SER A 84 -2.42 -6.70 -4.85
N CYS A 85 -2.33 -5.71 -3.97
CA CYS A 85 -1.49 -5.74 -2.77
C CYS A 85 -2.19 -5.12 -1.56
#